data_AF-A0A7Y2ARD5-F1
#
_entry.id   AF-A0A7Y2ARD5-F1
#
_cell.length_a   1.000
_cell.length_b   1.000
_cell.length_c   1.000
_cell.angle_alpha   90.00
_cell.angle_beta   90.00
_cell.angle_gamma   90.00
#
_symmetry.space_group_name_H-M   'P 1'
#
loop_
_entity.id
_entity.type
_entity.pdbx_description
1 polymer ?
#
loop_
_entity_poly.entity_id
_entity_poly.type
_entity_poly.pdbx_seq_one_letter_code
_entity_poly.pdbx_strand_id
1 'polypeptide(L)'
;PTSGIVVFARTSKALTRLNKLFAERKAEKIYWAVVRNKPSILKDTLVHWLKRNPKQNKSYAYPKEITDSKRAELDYELVKSLQNYHLLQIVLKTGRHHQIRSQLAAINSPIKGDLKYGFDRSNKNGGIHLHARSLAFIHPVKQEEIRIVADPPEDPIWNACLGNQ
;
A
#
# COMPACT_ATOMS: atom_id res chain seq x y z
N PRO A 1 9.99 -7.09 -1.76
CA PRO A 1 8.78 -7.14 -0.89
C PRO A 1 8.52 -5.75 -0.28
N THR A 2 7.31 -5.52 0.26
CA THR A 2 6.92 -4.29 0.98
C THR A 2 7.65 -4.18 2.32
N SER A 3 8.02 -2.96 2.76
CA SER A 3 8.62 -2.68 4.07
C SER A 3 7.62 -2.02 5.04
N GLY A 4 7.98 -1.87 6.31
CA GLY A 4 7.21 -1.12 7.32
C GLY A 4 6.46 -2.01 8.32
N ILE A 5 5.38 -1.47 8.87
CA ILE A 5 4.65 -2.05 10.01
C ILE A 5 4.08 -3.44 9.69
N VAL A 6 4.30 -4.38 10.60
CA VAL A 6 3.65 -5.69 10.67
C VAL A 6 3.15 -5.92 12.09
N VAL A 7 1.89 -6.33 12.24
CA VAL A 7 1.28 -6.60 13.56
C VAL A 7 1.03 -8.10 13.72
N PHE A 8 1.52 -8.65 14.82
CA PHE A 8 1.30 -10.05 15.20
C PHE A 8 0.44 -10.13 16.46
N ALA A 9 -0.56 -11.00 16.43
CA ALA A 9 -1.31 -11.35 17.63
C ALA A 9 -0.53 -12.39 18.44
N ARG A 10 -0.32 -12.12 19.74
CA ARG A 10 0.33 -13.08 20.65
C ARG A 10 -0.61 -14.13 21.24
N THR A 11 -1.92 -13.97 21.05
CA THR A 11 -2.95 -14.89 21.54
C THR A 11 -4.06 -15.07 20.52
N SER A 12 -4.73 -16.23 20.51
CA SER A 12 -5.84 -16.52 19.60
C SER A 12 -7.01 -15.54 19.79
N LYS A 13 -7.29 -15.12 21.03
CA LYS A 13 -8.34 -14.13 21.35
C LYS A 13 -8.03 -12.76 20.74
N ALA A 14 -6.77 -12.32 20.79
CA ALA A 14 -6.34 -11.09 20.14
C ALA A 14 -6.41 -11.21 18.61
N LEU A 15 -6.00 -12.36 18.06
CA LEU A 15 -6.04 -12.62 16.61
C LEU A 15 -7.46 -12.48 16.04
N THR A 16 -8.44 -13.15 16.63
CA THR A 16 -9.84 -13.09 16.19
C THR A 16 -10.38 -11.65 16.20
N ARG A 17 -10.04 -10.88 17.23
CA ARG A 17 -10.49 -9.49 17.38
C ARG A 17 -9.80 -8.53 16.41
N LEU A 18 -8.49 -8.70 16.18
CA LEU A 18 -7.76 -7.94 15.16
C LEU A 18 -8.31 -8.23 13.76
N ASN A 19 -8.58 -9.50 13.44
CA ASN A 19 -9.20 -9.88 12.18
C ASN A 19 -10.55 -9.19 11.97
N LYS A 20 -11.40 -9.18 13.01
CA LYS A 20 -12.69 -8.47 12.99
C LYS A 20 -12.51 -6.97 12.76
N LEU A 21 -11.60 -6.33 13.51
CA LEU A 21 -11.29 -4.90 13.37
C LEU A 21 -10.89 -4.54 11.94
N PHE A 22 -9.99 -5.32 11.34
CA PHE A 22 -9.55 -5.08 9.96
C PHE A 22 -10.64 -5.38 8.92
N ALA A 23 -11.49 -6.39 9.16
CA ALA A 23 -12.64 -6.68 8.30
C ALA A 23 -13.68 -5.55 8.33
N GLU A 24 -13.90 -4.95 9.50
CA GLU A 24 -14.79 -3.80 9.72
C GLU A 24 -14.17 -2.46 9.29
N ARG A 25 -12.93 -2.47 8.77
CA ARG A 25 -12.20 -1.27 8.31
C ARG A 25 -12.00 -0.22 9.40
N LYS A 26 -11.94 -0.65 10.66
CA LYS A 26 -11.70 0.21 11.84
C LYS A 26 -10.23 0.52 12.11
N ALA A 27 -9.37 0.30 11.11
CA ALA A 27 -7.96 0.65 11.16
C ALA A 27 -7.63 1.63 10.04
N GLU A 28 -6.99 2.74 10.41
CA GLU A 28 -6.35 3.65 9.48
C GLU A 28 -5.00 3.07 9.09
N LYS A 29 -4.78 2.89 7.79
CA LYS A 29 -3.54 2.36 7.24
C LYS A 29 -3.01 3.34 6.21
N ILE A 30 -1.85 3.94 6.51
CA ILE A 30 -1.17 4.86 5.61
C ILE A 30 0.07 4.15 5.06
N TYR A 31 0.15 4.16 3.73
CA TYR A 31 1.30 3.68 2.99
C TYR A 31 1.96 4.83 2.25
N TRP A 32 3.26 4.69 2.04
CA TRP A 32 4.01 5.49 1.09
C TRP A 32 4.47 4.63 -0.07
N ALA A 33 4.37 5.16 -1.28
CA ALA A 33 4.83 4.49 -2.50
C ALA A 33 5.64 5.47 -3.36
N VAL A 34 6.83 5.04 -3.80
CA VAL A 34 7.57 5.76 -4.84
C VAL A 34 7.26 5.13 -6.19
N VAL A 35 6.70 5.92 -7.10
CA VAL A 35 6.28 5.50 -8.44
C VAL A 35 7.14 6.14 -9.52
N ARG A 36 7.22 5.50 -10.69
CA ARG A 36 7.95 6.02 -11.87
C ARG A 36 7.30 7.26 -12.44
N ASN A 37 6.03 7.11 -12.82
CA ASN A 37 5.31 8.13 -13.55
C ASN A 37 4.47 8.93 -12.56
N LYS A 38 4.46 10.25 -12.73
CA LYS A 38 3.53 11.11 -12.02
C LYS A 38 2.10 10.75 -12.45
N PRO A 39 1.18 10.42 -11.53
CA PRO A 39 -0.23 10.27 -11.87
C PRO A 39 -0.76 11.54 -12.57
N SER A 40 -1.67 11.37 -13.52
CA SER A 40 -2.30 12.50 -14.23
C SER A 40 -3.16 13.36 -13.29
N ILE A 41 -3.81 12.72 -12.31
CA ILE A 41 -4.56 13.36 -11.23
C ILE A 41 -3.69 13.28 -9.97
N LEU A 42 -3.44 14.42 -9.31
CA LEU A 42 -2.48 14.45 -8.20
C LEU A 42 -3.03 13.90 -6.88
N LYS A 43 -4.36 13.87 -6.73
CA LYS A 43 -5.07 13.35 -5.57
C LYS A 43 -6.40 12.76 -6.03
N ASP A 44 -6.63 11.49 -5.74
CA ASP A 44 -7.82 10.79 -6.22
C ASP A 44 -8.13 9.54 -5.37
N THR A 45 -9.35 9.02 -5.54
CA THR A 45 -9.80 7.74 -5.00
C THR A 45 -9.77 6.68 -6.10
N LEU A 46 -8.90 5.67 -5.97
CA LEU A 46 -8.89 4.54 -6.89
C LEU A 46 -9.89 3.46 -6.45
N VAL A 47 -10.96 3.32 -7.22
CA VAL A 47 -11.90 2.20 -7.10
C VAL A 47 -11.65 1.21 -8.23
N HIS A 48 -11.28 -0.02 -7.88
CA HIS A 48 -11.12 -1.10 -8.85
C HIS A 48 -11.73 -2.39 -8.30
N TRP A 49 -12.04 -3.32 -9.19
CA TRP A 49 -12.40 -4.68 -8.86
C TRP A 49 -11.19 -5.58 -9.07
N LEU A 50 -10.70 -6.21 -8.01
CA LEU A 50 -9.47 -7.00 -8.07
C LEU A 50 -9.76 -8.50 -8.17
N LYS A 51 -9.24 -9.14 -9.21
CA LYS A 51 -9.26 -10.60 -9.37
C LYS A 51 -7.87 -11.16 -9.08
N ARG A 52 -7.78 -12.08 -8.11
CA ARG A 52 -6.52 -12.76 -7.76
C ARG A 52 -6.26 -13.89 -8.75
N ASN A 53 -5.04 -13.98 -9.23
CA ASN A 53 -4.50 -15.13 -9.95
C ASN A 53 -3.46 -15.84 -9.07
N PRO A 54 -3.82 -16.96 -8.41
CA PRO A 54 -2.92 -17.69 -7.52
C PRO A 54 -1.69 -18.26 -8.23
N LYS A 55 -1.84 -18.76 -9.47
CA LYS A 55 -0.75 -19.38 -10.25
C LYS A 55 0.41 -18.41 -10.47
N GLN A 56 0.12 -17.13 -10.68
CA GLN A 56 1.14 -16.07 -10.86
C GLN A 56 1.44 -15.29 -9.56
N ASN A 57 0.73 -15.61 -8.48
CA ASN A 57 0.73 -14.81 -7.25
C ASN A 57 0.55 -13.31 -7.55
N LYS A 58 -0.44 -12.97 -8.38
CA LYS A 58 -0.72 -11.62 -8.90
C LYS A 58 -2.20 -11.27 -8.75
N SER A 59 -2.53 -10.00 -8.70
CA SER A 59 -3.90 -9.49 -8.74
C SER A 59 -4.05 -8.57 -9.96
N TYR A 60 -5.19 -8.63 -10.64
CA TYR A 60 -5.50 -7.78 -11.77
C TYR A 60 -6.58 -6.79 -11.37
N ALA A 61 -6.42 -5.53 -11.75
CA ALA A 61 -7.36 -4.46 -11.47
C ALA A 61 -8.23 -4.20 -12.68
N TYR A 62 -9.55 -4.19 -12.46
CA TYR A 62 -10.56 -3.91 -13.48
C TYR A 62 -11.39 -2.69 -13.07
N PRO A 63 -11.82 -1.85 -14.02
CA PRO A 63 -12.64 -0.67 -13.72
C PRO A 63 -14.07 -1.04 -13.29
N LYS A 64 -14.55 -2.23 -13.67
CA LYS A 64 -15.90 -2.74 -13.36
C LYS A 64 -15.82 -4.13 -12.76
N GLU A 65 -16.91 -4.53 -12.09
CA GLU A 65 -17.02 -5.86 -11.49
C GLU A 65 -16.93 -6.95 -12.55
N ILE A 66 -16.18 -8.00 -12.23
CA ILE A 66 -16.11 -9.23 -13.00
C ILE A 66 -16.23 -10.43 -12.07
N THR A 67 -16.52 -11.61 -12.62
CA THR A 67 -16.61 -12.87 -11.85
C THR A 67 -15.36 -13.11 -11.00
N ASP A 68 -15.59 -13.42 -9.72
CA ASP A 68 -14.58 -13.67 -8.68
C ASP A 68 -13.69 -12.47 -8.32
N SER A 69 -14.06 -11.27 -8.72
CA SER A 69 -13.37 -10.05 -8.29
C SER A 69 -13.92 -9.53 -6.96
N LYS A 70 -13.11 -8.75 -6.25
CA LYS A 70 -13.54 -8.05 -5.03
C LYS A 70 -13.26 -6.57 -5.18
N ARG A 71 -14.26 -5.74 -4.84
CA ARG A 71 -14.08 -4.29 -4.78
C ARG A 71 -12.92 -3.94 -3.85
N ALA A 72 -12.08 -3.04 -4.35
CA ALA A 72 -10.89 -2.51 -3.69
C ALA A 72 -10.86 -0.99 -3.84
N GLU A 73 -10.56 -0.32 -2.73
CA GLU A 73 -10.55 1.13 -2.66
C GLU A 73 -9.32 1.61 -1.87
N LEU A 74 -8.70 2.66 -2.38
CA LEU A 74 -7.67 3.44 -1.72
C LEU A 74 -7.77 4.89 -2.17
N ASP A 75 -7.29 5.79 -1.33
CA ASP A 75 -7.03 7.18 -1.72
C ASP A 75 -5.53 7.35 -1.88
N TYR A 76 -5.12 8.20 -2.81
CA TYR A 76 -3.72 8.63 -2.89
C TYR A 76 -3.63 10.14 -3.06
N GLU A 77 -2.48 10.68 -2.68
CA GLU A 77 -2.09 12.06 -2.87
C GLU A 77 -0.59 12.12 -3.18
N LEU A 78 -0.22 12.91 -4.18
CA LEU A 78 1.17 13.22 -4.49
C LEU A 78 1.76 14.09 -3.37
N VAL A 79 2.77 13.58 -2.68
CA VAL A 79 3.46 14.29 -1.60
C VAL A 79 4.66 15.06 -2.14
N LYS A 80 5.44 14.42 -3.01
CA LYS A 80 6.68 15.01 -3.53
C LYS A 80 7.03 14.45 -4.89
N SER A 81 7.55 15.31 -5.76
CA SER A 81 8.16 14.90 -7.02
C SER A 81 9.66 15.11 -6.96
N LEU A 82 10.41 14.06 -7.28
CA LEU A 82 11.81 14.14 -7.66
C LEU A 82 11.88 14.22 -9.20
N GLN A 83 13.09 14.27 -9.76
CA GLN A 83 13.28 14.34 -11.20
C GLN A 83 12.67 13.14 -11.96
N ASN A 84 12.85 11.92 -11.43
CA ASN A 84 12.47 10.67 -12.11
C ASN A 84 11.46 9.82 -11.33
N TYR A 85 11.06 10.27 -10.14
CA TYR A 85 10.25 9.49 -9.21
C TYR A 85 9.30 10.38 -8.41
N HIS A 86 8.16 9.81 -8.02
CA HIS A 86 7.11 10.56 -7.33
C HIS A 86 6.66 9.80 -6.09
N LEU A 87 6.67 10.47 -4.94
CA LEU A 87 6.19 9.94 -3.68
C LEU A 87 4.69 10.16 -3.57
N LEU A 88 3.94 9.08 -3.41
CA LEU A 88 2.52 9.08 -3.10
C LEU A 88 2.30 8.67 -1.64
N GLN A 89 1.44 9.40 -0.94
CA GLN A 89 0.79 8.94 0.28
C GLN A 89 -0.51 8.25 -0.07
N ILE A 90 -0.79 7.12 0.58
CA ILE A 90 -1.91 6.25 0.26
C ILE A 90 -2.67 5.90 1.54
N VAL A 91 -3.97 6.21 1.56
CA VAL A 91 -4.88 5.76 2.63
C VAL A 91 -5.58 4.50 2.14
N LEU A 92 -5.27 3.37 2.77
CA LEU A 92 -5.71 2.06 2.30
C LEU A 92 -7.05 1.63 2.95
N LYS A 93 -8.16 1.94 2.27
CA LYS A 93 -9.53 1.64 2.75
C LYS A 93 -9.87 0.15 2.76
N THR A 94 -9.38 -0.63 1.80
CA THR A 94 -9.55 -2.10 1.76
C THR A 94 -8.21 -2.82 1.75
N GLY A 95 -8.14 -4.08 2.19
CA GLY A 95 -6.90 -4.86 2.25
C GLY A 95 -6.86 -6.05 1.29
N ARG A 96 -6.97 -5.84 -0.02
CA ARG A 96 -6.90 -6.95 -1.00
C ARG A 96 -5.45 -7.31 -1.33
N HIS A 97 -5.24 -8.55 -1.76
CA HIS A 97 -3.93 -9.05 -2.17
C HIS A 97 -3.30 -8.15 -3.24
N HIS A 98 -2.09 -7.65 -2.98
CA HIS A 98 -1.34 -6.73 -3.86
C HIS A 98 -2.10 -5.47 -4.31
N GLN A 99 -3.11 -5.04 -3.55
CA GLN A 99 -4.05 -3.99 -3.96
C GLN A 99 -3.35 -2.73 -4.50
N ILE A 100 -2.53 -2.08 -3.67
CA ILE A 100 -1.82 -0.85 -4.04
C ILE A 100 -1.01 -1.05 -5.31
N ARG A 101 -0.25 -2.14 -5.38
CA ARG A 101 0.62 -2.48 -6.52
C ARG A 101 -0.17 -2.58 -7.82
N SER A 102 -1.29 -3.31 -7.80
CA SER A 102 -2.15 -3.49 -8.98
C SER A 102 -2.88 -2.22 -9.40
N GLN A 103 -3.39 -1.42 -8.43
CA GLN A 103 -4.16 -0.22 -8.74
C GLN A 103 -3.27 0.91 -9.26
N LEU A 104 -2.08 1.12 -8.68
CA LEU A 104 -1.13 2.11 -9.18
C LEU A 104 -0.57 1.74 -10.55
N ALA A 105 -0.34 0.45 -10.82
CA ALA A 105 0.04 0.00 -12.16
C ALA A 105 -1.08 0.20 -13.20
N ALA A 106 -2.35 0.01 -12.81
CA ALA A 106 -3.50 0.22 -13.70
C ALA A 106 -3.66 1.68 -14.15
N ILE A 107 -3.21 2.64 -13.34
CA ILE A 107 -3.15 4.07 -13.70
C ILE A 107 -1.77 4.48 -14.26
N ASN A 108 -1.02 3.51 -14.80
CA ASN A 108 0.31 3.72 -15.40
C ASN A 108 1.34 4.37 -14.44
N SER A 109 1.23 4.12 -13.13
CA SER A 109 2.15 4.64 -12.12
C SER A 109 2.81 3.49 -11.33
N PRO A 110 3.59 2.61 -11.98
CA PRO A 110 4.15 1.42 -11.33
C PRO A 110 5.14 1.80 -10.22
N ILE A 111 5.11 1.03 -9.13
CA ILE A 111 5.98 1.21 -7.96
C ILE A 111 7.42 0.83 -8.31
N LYS A 112 8.39 1.62 -7.84
CA LYS A 112 9.81 1.35 -8.05
C LYS A 112 10.24 -0.02 -7.51
N GLY A 113 10.92 -0.78 -8.36
CA GLY A 113 11.37 -2.14 -8.08
C GLY A 113 10.32 -3.22 -8.33
N ASP A 114 9.07 -2.88 -8.66
CA ASP A 114 7.98 -3.83 -8.78
C ASP A 114 7.84 -4.43 -10.19
N LEU A 115 8.72 -5.38 -10.51
CA LEU A 115 8.73 -6.08 -11.80
C LEU A 115 7.38 -6.74 -12.13
N LYS A 116 6.70 -7.30 -11.12
CA LYS A 116 5.43 -8.02 -11.30
C LYS A 116 4.33 -7.11 -11.84
N TYR A 117 4.40 -5.81 -11.53
CA TYR A 117 3.40 -4.81 -11.87
C TYR A 117 3.92 -3.73 -12.82
N GLY A 118 4.93 -4.05 -13.63
CA GLY A 118 5.31 -3.24 -14.79
C GLY A 118 6.45 -2.27 -14.59
N PHE A 119 7.20 -2.37 -13.47
CA PHE A 119 8.48 -1.68 -13.38
C PHE A 119 9.56 -2.46 -14.15
N ASP A 120 10.53 -1.79 -14.76
CA ASP A 120 11.52 -2.43 -15.64
C ASP A 120 12.69 -3.12 -14.91
N ARG A 121 13.05 -2.65 -13.73
CA ARG A 121 14.24 -3.08 -12.97
C ARG A 121 13.91 -3.32 -11.51
N SER A 122 14.44 -4.40 -10.95
CA SER A 122 14.36 -4.66 -9.51
C SER A 122 15.21 -3.66 -8.72
N ASN A 123 14.89 -3.50 -7.43
CA ASN A 123 15.82 -2.88 -6.50
C ASN A 123 16.94 -3.86 -6.13
N LYS A 124 18.12 -3.33 -5.75
CA LYS A 124 19.30 -4.15 -5.38
C LYS A 124 19.00 -5.18 -4.27
N ASN A 125 18.12 -4.84 -3.33
CA ASN A 125 17.72 -5.71 -2.22
C ASN A 125 16.50 -6.60 -2.53
N GLY A 126 15.99 -6.62 -3.77
CA GLY A 126 14.75 -7.31 -4.15
C GLY A 126 13.47 -6.71 -3.56
N GLY A 127 13.59 -5.61 -2.80
CA GLY A 127 12.51 -4.81 -2.25
C GLY A 127 11.70 -4.09 -3.31
N ILE A 128 10.54 -3.54 -2.92
CA ILE A 128 9.84 -2.53 -3.71
C ILE A 128 9.71 -1.26 -2.87
N HIS A 129 9.64 -0.09 -3.50
CA HIS A 129 9.42 1.18 -2.80
C HIS A 129 7.95 1.36 -2.43
N LEU A 130 7.44 0.42 -1.62
CA LEU A 130 6.17 0.46 -0.94
C LEU A 130 6.44 0.24 0.54
N HIS A 131 5.94 1.15 1.37
CA HIS A 131 6.23 1.19 2.79
C HIS A 131 4.94 1.38 3.60
N ALA A 132 4.66 0.49 4.54
CA ALA A 132 3.58 0.64 5.52
C ALA A 132 4.01 1.66 6.58
N ARG A 133 3.72 2.94 6.34
CA ARG A 133 4.19 4.09 7.11
C ARG A 133 3.50 4.23 8.46
N SER A 134 2.18 4.14 8.49
CA SER A 134 1.43 4.29 9.73
C SER A 134 0.24 3.34 9.81
N LEU A 135 -0.03 2.89 11.03
CA LEU A 135 -1.18 2.08 11.38
C LEU A 135 -1.78 2.64 12.67
N ALA A 136 -3.07 2.99 12.64
CA ALA A 136 -3.82 3.39 13.81
C ALA A 136 -5.11 2.58 13.97
N PHE A 137 -5.40 2.13 15.19
CA PHE A 137 -6.58 1.35 15.53
C PHE A 137 -6.81 1.32 17.05
N ILE A 138 -8.02 0.95 17.48
CA ILE A 138 -8.33 0.71 18.90
C ILE A 138 -7.82 -0.67 19.32
N HIS A 139 -6.98 -0.73 20.35
CA HIS A 139 -6.42 -1.97 20.87
C HIS A 139 -7.55 -2.94 21.26
N PRO A 140 -7.56 -4.18 20.73
CA PRO A 140 -8.73 -5.08 20.78
C PRO A 140 -9.07 -5.62 22.18
N VAL A 141 -8.25 -5.34 23.19
CA VAL A 141 -8.48 -5.76 24.57
C VAL A 141 -8.63 -4.53 25.46
N LYS A 142 -7.56 -3.75 25.60
CA LYS A 142 -7.51 -2.51 26.40
C LYS A 142 -8.46 -1.38 25.95
N GLN A 143 -8.95 -1.39 24.71
CA GLN A 143 -9.77 -0.29 24.14
C GLN A 143 -9.07 1.09 24.09
N GLU A 144 -7.73 1.10 24.11
CA GLU A 144 -6.92 2.31 23.96
C GLU A 144 -6.60 2.56 22.48
N GLU A 145 -6.49 3.82 22.07
CA GLU A 145 -5.98 4.15 20.73
C GLU A 145 -4.50 3.77 20.62
N ILE A 146 -4.16 3.01 19.57
CA ILE A 146 -2.79 2.73 19.18
C ILE A 146 -2.52 3.45 17.88
N ARG A 147 -1.42 4.20 17.82
CA ARG A 147 -0.85 4.77 16.60
C ARG A 147 0.63 4.38 16.52
N ILE A 148 0.98 3.68 15.44
CA ILE A 148 2.35 3.26 15.15
C ILE A 148 2.78 3.97 13.87
N VAL A 149 4.00 4.47 13.87
CA VAL A 149 4.66 5.07 12.71
C VAL A 149 6.01 4.37 12.53
N ALA A 150 6.31 3.92 11.32
CA ALA A 150 7.58 3.31 10.96
C ALA A 150 8.30 4.19 9.95
N ASP A 151 9.59 4.45 10.16
CA ASP A 151 10.41 5.16 9.18
C ASP A 151 10.72 4.27 7.97
N PRO A 152 10.74 4.85 6.76
CA PRO A 152 11.12 4.09 5.58
C PRO A 152 12.58 3.63 5.70
N PRO A 153 12.96 2.54 5.01
CA PRO A 153 14.34 2.10 4.98
C PRO A 153 15.29 3.21 4.50
N GLU A 154 16.50 3.25 5.05
CA GLU A 154 17.55 4.12 4.53
C GLU A 154 17.89 3.73 3.09
N ASP A 155 17.58 4.62 2.17
CA ASP A 155 17.79 4.48 0.74
C ASP A 155 17.88 5.88 0.14
N PRO A 156 18.75 6.15 -0.84
CA PRO A 156 18.90 7.49 -1.40
C PRO A 156 17.60 8.12 -1.90
N ILE A 157 16.65 7.32 -2.40
CA ILE A 157 15.37 7.84 -2.91
C ILE A 157 14.41 8.13 -1.77
N TRP A 158 14.29 7.23 -0.78
CA TRP A 158 13.53 7.54 0.43
C TRP A 158 14.07 8.79 1.12
N ASN A 159 15.40 8.89 1.26
CA ASN A 159 16.07 10.04 1.85
C ASN A 159 15.82 11.33 1.05
N ALA A 160 15.86 11.29 -0.29
CA ALA A 160 15.53 12.45 -1.12
C ALA A 160 14.05 12.85 -1.02
N CYS A 161 13.16 11.87 -0.87
CA CYS A 161 11.75 12.13 -0.62
C CYS A 161 11.53 12.81 0.75
N LEU A 162 12.28 12.40 1.78
CA LEU A 162 12.22 12.95 3.13
C LEU A 162 13.01 14.25 3.32
N GLY A 163 14.08 14.45 2.55
CA GLY A 163 15.00 15.57 2.69
C GLY A 163 14.47 16.86 2.08
N ASN A 164 14.46 17.91 2.88
CA ASN A 164 14.02 19.29 2.62
C ASN A 164 12.49 19.50 2.68
N GLN A 165 12.03 19.85 3.88
CA GLN A 165 11.43 21.18 4.10
C GLN A 165 12.51 22.26 3.93
#